data_AF-A0A2H0W4T1-F1
#
_entry.id   AF-A0A2H0W4T1-F1
#
_cell.length_a   1.000
_cell.length_b   1.000
_cell.length_c   1.000
_cell.angle_alpha   90.00
_cell.angle_beta   90.00
_cell.angle_gamma   90.00
#
_symmetry.space_group_name_H-M   'P 1'
#
loop_
_entity.id
_entity.type
_entity.pdbx_description
1 polymer ?
#
loop_
_entity_poly.entity_id
_entity_poly.type
_entity_poly.pdbx_seq_one_letter_code
_entity_poly.pdbx_strand_id
1 'polypeptide(L)'
;MVSIKLLKKDNYLAMIKNSLNSRAYSDIFITNNNHKKNITKNGSLSCAYFVSSILKIFNLIDDLHLTVAGTISELKSKNYQSITKNKILPGDIIVWSEKNKHEHIGFYIGNSQAISNSSKLKKIKKHHYTFNKQRVIEKIFRPKL
;
A
#
# COMPACT_ATOMS: atom_id res chain seq x y z
N MET A 1 33.94 12.99 -14.16
CA MET A 1 32.63 13.06 -13.50
C MET A 1 32.09 11.66 -13.35
N VAL A 2 31.72 11.24 -12.13
CA VAL A 2 31.05 9.95 -11.92
C VAL A 2 29.56 10.14 -12.23
N SER A 3 29.03 9.35 -13.17
CA SER A 3 27.59 9.31 -13.44
C SER A 3 26.90 8.54 -12.32
N ILE A 4 26.04 9.21 -11.56
CA ILE A 4 25.23 8.58 -10.50
C ILE A 4 23.83 8.35 -11.08
N LYS A 5 23.38 7.09 -11.08
CA LYS A 5 22.03 6.70 -11.53
C LYS A 5 21.24 6.10 -10.37
N LEU A 6 20.07 6.68 -10.08
CA LEU A 6 19.16 6.16 -9.07
C LEU A 6 18.42 4.92 -9.59
N LEU A 7 18.52 3.80 -8.87
CA LEU A 7 17.77 2.57 -9.17
C LEU A 7 16.38 2.63 -8.54
N LYS A 8 15.44 3.34 -9.20
CA LYS A 8 14.09 3.61 -8.66
C LYS A 8 13.37 2.35 -8.18
N LYS A 9 13.35 1.29 -8.99
CA LYS A 9 12.67 0.03 -8.66
C LYS A 9 13.28 -0.66 -7.43
N ASP A 10 14.60 -0.69 -7.33
CA ASP A 10 15.29 -1.34 -6.21
C ASP A 10 15.06 -0.57 -4.91
N ASN A 11 15.14 0.76 -4.96
CA ASN A 11 14.85 1.62 -3.82
C ASN A 11 13.38 1.49 -3.36
N TYR A 12 12.45 1.41 -4.30
CA TYR A 12 11.03 1.21 -4.00
C TYR A 12 10.78 -0.13 -3.30
N LEU A 13 11.35 -1.22 -3.82
CA LEU A 13 11.26 -2.53 -3.19
C LEU A 13 11.95 -2.57 -1.83
N ALA A 14 13.10 -1.92 -1.68
CA ALA A 14 13.80 -1.81 -0.41
C ALA A 14 12.95 -1.07 0.63
N MET A 15 12.33 0.05 0.27
CA MET A 15 11.46 0.81 1.18
C MET A 15 10.25 -0.02 1.64
N ILE A 16 9.59 -0.74 0.73
CA ILE A 16 8.49 -1.65 1.07
C ILE A 16 8.97 -2.73 2.04
N LYS A 17 10.09 -3.39 1.77
CA LYS A 17 10.61 -4.47 2.62
C LYS A 17 11.03 -3.96 4.00
N ASN A 18 11.72 -2.82 4.05
CA ASN A 18 12.21 -2.21 5.28
C ASN A 18 11.09 -1.61 6.14
N SER A 19 9.89 -1.43 5.59
CA SER A 19 8.72 -1.03 6.37
C SER A 19 8.19 -2.13 7.29
N LEU A 20 8.64 -3.37 7.16
CA LEU A 20 8.17 -4.50 7.97
C LEU A 20 8.33 -4.22 9.47
N ASN A 21 7.27 -4.49 10.24
CA ASN A 21 7.12 -4.19 11.66
C ASN A 21 7.03 -2.69 12.03
N SER A 22 7.12 -1.78 11.07
CA SER A 22 7.01 -0.35 11.32
C SER A 22 5.63 0.05 11.83
N ARG A 23 5.62 1.05 12.72
CA ARG A 23 4.46 1.80 13.21
C ARG A 23 4.41 3.23 12.68
N ALA A 24 5.31 3.60 11.76
CA ALA A 24 5.37 4.96 11.21
C ALA A 24 4.06 5.41 10.55
N TYR A 25 3.25 4.46 10.09
CA TYR A 25 1.95 4.70 9.44
C TYR A 25 0.76 4.56 10.40
N SER A 26 0.98 4.41 11.71
CA SER A 26 -0.09 4.11 12.67
C SER A 26 -1.00 5.32 12.91
N ASP A 27 -0.47 6.53 12.85
CA ASP A 27 -1.17 7.72 13.35
C ASP A 27 -1.14 8.85 12.31
N ILE A 28 -2.33 9.25 11.87
CA ILE A 28 -2.55 10.50 11.15
C ILE A 28 -3.74 11.24 11.75
N PHE A 29 -3.54 12.51 12.04
CA PHE A 29 -4.50 13.35 12.73
C PHE A 29 -5.11 14.36 11.78
N ILE A 30 -6.43 14.50 11.85
CA ILE A 30 -7.18 15.55 11.17
C ILE A 30 -7.94 16.37 12.21
N THR A 31 -8.30 17.60 11.83
CA THR A 31 -9.26 18.40 12.59
C THR A 31 -10.61 18.31 11.89
N ASN A 32 -11.65 17.95 12.63
CA ASN A 32 -13.04 17.99 12.14
C ASN A 32 -13.89 18.69 13.20
N ASN A 33 -14.58 19.77 12.83
CA ASN A 33 -15.34 20.63 13.75
C ASN A 33 -14.53 21.02 15.00
N ASN A 34 -13.30 21.50 14.83
CA ASN A 34 -12.37 21.86 15.91
C ASN A 34 -11.92 20.71 16.84
N HIS A 35 -12.30 19.46 16.54
CA HIS A 35 -11.83 18.29 17.29
C HIS A 35 -10.71 17.57 16.55
N LYS A 36 -9.59 17.36 17.24
CA LYS A 36 -8.48 16.52 16.77
C LYS A 36 -8.92 15.06 16.79
N LYS A 37 -8.81 14.38 15.64
CA LYS A 37 -9.17 12.97 15.48
C LYS A 37 -8.04 12.21 14.80
N ASN A 38 -7.64 11.09 15.39
CA ASN A 38 -6.78 10.11 14.73
C ASN A 38 -7.64 9.23 13.81
N ILE A 39 -7.55 9.44 12.49
CA ILE A 39 -8.43 8.77 11.54
C ILE A 39 -7.97 7.33 11.23
N THR A 40 -6.69 7.04 11.39
CA THR A 40 -6.13 5.69 11.24
C THR A 40 -6.34 4.81 12.47
N LYS A 41 -6.89 5.36 13.57
CA LYS A 41 -7.23 4.66 14.81
C LYS A 41 -6.05 3.86 15.37
N ASN A 42 -4.87 4.49 15.50
CA ASN A 42 -3.64 3.87 16.00
C ASN A 42 -3.30 2.58 15.23
N GLY A 43 -3.22 2.66 13.91
CA GLY A 43 -2.81 1.55 13.03
C GLY A 43 -3.94 0.64 12.55
N SER A 44 -5.15 0.73 13.11
CA SER A 44 -6.24 -0.18 12.70
C SER A 44 -6.72 0.07 11.26
N LEU A 45 -6.63 1.32 10.76
CA LEU A 45 -7.12 1.75 9.44
C LEU A 45 -6.00 2.36 8.57
N SER A 46 -4.77 1.86 8.70
CA SER A 46 -3.58 2.44 8.08
C SER A 46 -3.17 1.85 6.73
N CYS A 47 -3.91 0.88 6.15
CA CYS A 47 -3.47 0.19 4.93
C CYS A 47 -3.33 1.14 3.73
N ALA A 48 -4.32 2.01 3.51
CA ALA A 48 -4.26 3.02 2.45
C ALA A 48 -3.15 4.03 2.70
N TYR A 49 -3.04 4.56 3.93
CA TYR A 49 -2.01 5.52 4.29
C TYR A 49 -0.60 4.96 4.07
N PHE A 50 -0.35 3.70 4.44
CA PHE A 50 0.90 3.02 4.17
C PHE A 50 1.24 2.96 2.67
N VAL A 51 0.31 2.45 1.86
CA VAL A 51 0.54 2.27 0.42
C VAL A 51 0.71 3.61 -0.28
N SER A 52 -0.20 4.56 -0.02
CA SER A 52 -0.16 5.88 -0.65
C SER A 52 1.08 6.67 -0.25
N SER A 53 1.57 6.55 1.00
CA SER A 53 2.82 7.19 1.43
C SER A 53 4.02 6.74 0.60
N ILE A 54 4.19 5.43 0.42
CA ILE A 54 5.31 4.90 -0.38
C ILE A 54 5.16 5.33 -1.84
N LEU A 55 3.96 5.24 -2.42
CA LEU A 55 3.74 5.69 -3.79
C LEU A 55 4.06 7.18 -3.95
N LYS A 56 3.64 8.03 -3.00
CA LYS A 56 3.90 9.46 -3.02
C LYS A 56 5.40 9.77 -2.94
N ILE A 57 6.16 9.08 -2.09
CA ILE A 57 7.62 9.25 -1.97
C ILE A 57 8.34 8.96 -3.30
N PHE A 58 7.81 8.04 -4.11
CA PHE A 58 8.34 7.72 -5.44
C PHE A 58 7.71 8.53 -6.58
N ASN A 59 6.88 9.55 -6.26
CA ASN A 59 6.12 10.35 -7.22
C ASN A 59 5.26 9.49 -8.18
N LEU A 60 4.77 8.37 -7.68
CA LEU A 60 3.90 7.43 -8.39
C LEU A 60 2.42 7.84 -8.30
N ILE A 61 2.10 8.67 -7.31
CA ILE A 61 0.83 9.38 -7.11
C ILE A 61 1.12 10.83 -6.71
N ASP A 62 0.16 11.71 -6.94
CA ASP A 62 0.17 13.15 -6.66
C ASP A 62 -0.27 13.42 -5.23
N ASP A 63 -1.24 12.67 -4.68
CA ASP A 63 -1.78 12.95 -3.36
C ASP A 63 -1.63 11.79 -2.39
N LEU A 64 -1.54 12.13 -1.10
CA LEU A 64 -1.60 11.15 -0.04
C LEU A 64 -3.07 10.74 0.19
N HIS A 65 -3.33 9.43 0.20
CA HIS A 65 -4.68 8.88 0.40
C HIS A 65 -4.82 8.13 1.71
N LEU A 66 -5.92 8.39 2.42
CA LEU A 66 -6.28 7.72 3.68
C LEU A 66 -7.33 6.62 3.50
N THR A 67 -7.89 6.48 2.29
CA THR A 67 -8.87 5.44 1.95
C THR A 67 -8.38 4.60 0.78
N VAL A 68 -8.79 3.33 0.75
CA VAL A 68 -8.46 2.41 -0.34
C VAL A 68 -9.11 2.90 -1.64
N ALA A 69 -10.39 3.31 -1.58
CA ALA A 69 -11.10 3.90 -2.71
C ALA A 69 -10.39 5.13 -3.30
N GLY A 70 -9.91 6.07 -2.47
CA GLY A 70 -9.16 7.24 -2.94
C GLY A 70 -7.87 6.85 -3.66
N THR A 71 -7.12 5.91 -3.07
CA THR A 71 -5.91 5.36 -3.69
C THR A 71 -6.21 4.71 -5.04
N ILE A 72 -7.26 3.90 -5.15
CA ILE A 72 -7.67 3.24 -6.40
C ILE A 72 -8.10 4.26 -7.45
N SER A 73 -8.86 5.28 -7.04
CA SER A 73 -9.35 6.33 -7.94
C SER A 73 -8.17 7.02 -8.65
N GLU A 74 -7.12 7.37 -7.90
CA GLU A 74 -5.95 8.01 -8.47
C GLU A 74 -5.10 7.06 -9.33
N LEU A 75 -4.89 5.82 -8.90
CA LEU A 75 -4.18 4.82 -9.72
C LEU A 75 -4.85 4.65 -11.09
N LYS A 76 -6.19 4.67 -11.13
CA LYS A 76 -6.96 4.64 -12.37
C LYS A 76 -6.77 5.92 -13.19
N SER A 77 -6.86 7.11 -12.58
CA SER A 77 -6.71 8.38 -13.32
C SER A 77 -5.30 8.54 -13.92
N LYS A 78 -4.28 7.96 -13.29
CA LYS A 78 -2.89 7.90 -13.79
C LYS A 78 -2.63 6.80 -14.82
N ASN A 79 -3.68 6.13 -15.31
CA ASN A 79 -3.59 5.06 -16.30
C ASN A 79 -2.63 3.94 -15.86
N TYR A 80 -2.72 3.50 -14.60
CA TYR A 80 -2.01 2.30 -14.17
C TYR A 80 -2.55 1.09 -14.90
N GLN A 81 -1.63 0.24 -15.36
CA GLN A 81 -2.01 -1.01 -16.00
C GLN A 81 -2.59 -1.97 -14.96
N SER A 82 -3.80 -2.47 -15.22
CA SER A 82 -4.37 -3.59 -14.48
C SER A 82 -3.65 -4.88 -14.87
N ILE A 83 -3.21 -5.64 -13.87
CA ILE A 83 -2.43 -6.86 -14.07
C ILE A 83 -3.26 -8.08 -13.64
N THR A 84 -3.17 -9.16 -14.42
CA THR A 84 -3.76 -10.44 -14.05
C THR A 84 -2.91 -11.13 -13.00
N LYS A 85 -3.53 -11.90 -12.09
CA LYS A 85 -2.85 -12.56 -10.97
C LYS A 85 -1.64 -13.42 -11.37
N ASN A 86 -1.68 -14.08 -12.53
CA ASN A 86 -0.57 -14.89 -13.06
C ASN A 86 0.64 -14.08 -13.54
N LYS A 87 0.50 -12.77 -13.74
CA LYS A 87 1.56 -11.86 -14.20
C LYS A 87 2.09 -10.95 -13.09
N ILE A 88 1.70 -11.19 -11.84
CA ILE A 88 2.08 -10.36 -10.69
C ILE A 88 3.60 -10.39 -10.45
N LEU A 89 4.20 -9.22 -10.21
CA LEU A 89 5.63 -9.05 -9.98
C LEU A 89 5.89 -8.27 -8.69
N PRO A 90 7.05 -8.49 -8.03
CA PRO A 90 7.41 -7.72 -6.84
C PRO A 90 7.29 -6.22 -7.10
N GLY A 91 6.60 -5.53 -6.18
CA GLY A 91 6.32 -4.11 -6.26
C GLY A 91 4.91 -3.77 -6.76
N ASP A 92 4.20 -4.72 -7.37
CA ASP A 92 2.80 -4.53 -7.75
C ASP A 92 1.93 -4.27 -6.51
N ILE A 93 0.95 -3.39 -6.67
CA ILE A 93 -0.03 -3.04 -5.65
C ILE A 93 -1.17 -4.04 -5.75
N ILE A 94 -1.54 -4.67 -4.63
CA ILE A 94 -2.65 -5.61 -4.55
C ILE A 94 -3.79 -4.95 -3.78
N VAL A 95 -4.99 -4.99 -4.36
CA VAL A 95 -6.24 -4.65 -3.68
C VAL A 95 -7.03 -5.93 -3.44
N TRP A 96 -7.40 -6.15 -2.19
CA TRP A 96 -8.23 -7.27 -1.78
C TRP A 96 -9.65 -6.83 -1.47
N SER A 97 -10.59 -7.74 -1.74
CA SER A 97 -12.02 -7.53 -1.56
C SER A 97 -12.36 -7.13 -0.14
N GLU A 98 -13.50 -6.47 0.03
CA GLU A 98 -14.01 -6.10 1.33
C GLU A 98 -14.16 -7.33 2.25
N LYS A 99 -13.75 -7.20 3.50
CA LYS A 99 -14.05 -8.14 4.58
C LYS A 99 -14.34 -7.32 5.83
N ASN A 100 -15.49 -7.58 6.47
CA ASN A 100 -15.96 -6.82 7.64
C ASN A 100 -16.00 -5.30 7.38
N LYS A 101 -16.61 -4.84 6.27
CA LYS A 101 -16.75 -3.41 5.92
C LYS A 101 -15.47 -2.66 5.57
N HIS A 102 -14.36 -3.38 5.35
CA HIS A 102 -13.08 -2.78 5.02
C HIS A 102 -12.41 -3.49 3.85
N GLU A 103 -12.18 -2.77 2.76
CA GLU A 103 -11.22 -3.12 1.72
C GLU A 103 -9.79 -3.15 2.29
N HIS A 104 -8.85 -3.75 1.55
CA HIS A 104 -7.46 -3.79 1.98
C HIS A 104 -6.51 -3.65 0.80
N ILE A 105 -5.34 -3.09 1.08
CA ILE A 105 -4.36 -2.77 0.06
C ILE A 105 -2.93 -2.99 0.60
N GLY A 106 -2.02 -3.37 -0.28
CA GLY A 106 -0.63 -3.67 0.05
C GLY A 106 0.21 -3.91 -1.19
N PHE A 107 1.43 -4.38 -0.98
CA PHE A 107 2.40 -4.64 -2.04
C PHE A 107 2.74 -6.12 -2.13
N TYR A 108 2.78 -6.66 -3.35
CA TYR A 108 3.39 -7.96 -3.61
C TYR A 108 4.92 -7.84 -3.48
N ILE A 109 5.58 -8.81 -2.87
CA ILE A 109 7.04 -8.80 -2.68
C ILE A 109 7.73 -10.05 -3.24
N GLY A 110 7.01 -10.86 -4.02
CA GLY A 110 7.51 -12.13 -4.55
C GLY A 110 7.29 -13.30 -3.59
N ASN A 111 7.63 -14.51 -4.05
CA ASN A 111 7.57 -15.75 -3.25
C ASN A 111 6.22 -15.98 -2.57
N SER A 112 5.11 -15.63 -3.23
CA SER A 112 3.76 -15.70 -2.67
C SER A 112 3.55 -14.85 -1.41
N GLN A 113 4.36 -13.81 -1.20
CA GLN A 113 4.27 -12.92 -0.06
C GLN A 113 3.83 -11.51 -0.46
N ALA A 114 3.10 -10.87 0.45
CA ALA A 114 2.74 -9.46 0.38
C ALA A 114 3.07 -8.77 1.70
N ILE A 115 3.27 -7.45 1.63
CA ILE A 115 3.42 -6.56 2.78
C ILE A 115 2.26 -5.57 2.81
N SER A 116 1.60 -5.48 3.96
CA SER A 116 0.50 -4.55 4.18
C SER A 116 0.35 -4.23 5.67
N ASN A 117 -0.50 -3.26 6.00
CA ASN A 117 -0.84 -2.99 7.39
C ASN A 117 -1.67 -4.14 8.01
N SER A 118 -1.35 -4.57 9.22
CA SER A 118 -2.19 -5.48 10.00
C SER A 118 -3.06 -4.68 10.97
N SER A 119 -4.38 -4.63 10.74
CA SER A 119 -5.30 -3.96 11.68
C SER A 119 -5.26 -4.56 13.09
N LYS A 120 -5.08 -5.89 13.20
CA LYS A 120 -4.97 -6.60 14.48
C LYS A 120 -3.69 -6.22 15.25
N LEU A 121 -2.56 -6.17 14.55
CA LEU A 121 -1.26 -5.92 15.18
C LEU A 121 -0.85 -4.43 15.15
N LYS A 122 -1.63 -3.58 14.48
CA LYS A 122 -1.45 -2.13 14.36
C LYS A 122 -0.08 -1.73 13.80
N LYS A 123 0.48 -2.55 12.91
CA LYS A 123 1.80 -2.37 12.28
C LYS A 123 1.89 -3.08 10.94
N ILE A 124 2.89 -2.72 10.15
CA ILE A 124 3.16 -3.35 8.86
C ILE A 124 3.62 -4.79 9.04
N LYS A 125 3.06 -5.71 8.25
CA LYS A 125 3.31 -7.13 8.34
C LYS A 125 3.41 -7.79 6.98
N LYS A 126 4.19 -8.86 6.96
CA LYS A 126 4.29 -9.81 5.87
C LYS A 126 3.26 -10.92 6.04
N HIS A 127 2.61 -11.31 4.96
CA HIS A 127 1.65 -12.42 4.93
C HIS A 127 1.59 -13.03 3.52
N HIS A 128 0.91 -14.16 3.37
CA HIS A 128 0.65 -14.72 2.05
C HIS A 128 -0.20 -13.75 1.21
N TYR A 129 0.13 -13.55 -0.06
CA TYR A 129 -0.53 -12.53 -0.90
C TYR A 129 -2.02 -12.79 -1.17
N THR A 130 -2.52 -14.00 -0.90
CA THR A 130 -3.96 -14.36 -0.95
C THR A 130 -4.60 -14.51 0.43
N PHE A 131 -3.90 -14.12 1.50
CA PHE A 131 -4.29 -14.43 2.88
C PHE A 131 -4.60 -15.92 3.08
N ASN A 132 -3.77 -16.81 2.54
CA ASN A 132 -4.02 -18.26 2.55
C ASN A 132 -5.42 -18.63 2.00
N LYS A 133 -5.82 -17.99 0.89
CA LYS A 133 -7.13 -18.14 0.24
C LYS A 133 -8.33 -17.58 1.05
N GLN A 134 -8.09 -16.85 2.14
CA GLN A 134 -9.16 -16.25 2.96
C GLN A 134 -9.67 -14.92 2.42
N ARG A 135 -9.07 -14.39 1.35
CA ARG A 135 -9.46 -13.11 0.76
C ARG A 135 -9.25 -13.10 -0.75
N VAL A 136 -10.23 -12.57 -1.47
CA VAL A 136 -10.20 -12.43 -2.93
C VAL A 136 -9.34 -11.23 -3.30
N ILE A 137 -8.53 -11.37 -4.36
CA ILE A 137 -7.82 -10.25 -4.97
C ILE A 137 -8.75 -9.67 -6.03
N GLU A 138 -9.10 -8.40 -5.92
CA GLU A 138 -9.98 -7.74 -6.89
C GLU A 138 -9.18 -7.08 -8.00
N LYS A 139 -8.09 -6.41 -7.65
CA LYS A 139 -7.32 -5.56 -8.56
C LYS A 139 -5.83 -5.67 -8.25
N ILE A 140 -5.02 -5.63 -9.28
CA ILE A 140 -3.57 -5.53 -9.17
C ILE A 140 -3.12 -4.41 -10.10
N PHE A 141 -2.31 -3.49 -9.59
CA PHE A 141 -1.79 -2.35 -10.34
C PHE A 141 -0.27 -2.40 -10.39
N ARG A 142 0.31 -2.14 -11.57
CA ARG A 142 1.76 -2.06 -11.74
C ARG A 142 2.25 -0.61 -11.75
N PRO A 143 3.14 -0.22 -10.83
CA PRO A 143 3.86 1.04 -10.91
C PRO A 143 4.73 1.17 -12.16
N LYS A 144 4.78 2.37 -12.74
CA LYS A 144 5.66 2.75 -13.85
C LYS A 144 7.01 3.24 -13.29
N LEU A 145 7.85 2.30 -12.86
CA LEU A 145 9.15 2.54 -12.18
C LEU A 145 10.36 2.33 -13.08
#